data_AF-A0A2R6A659-F1
#
_entry.id   AF-A0A2R6A659-F1
#
_cell.length_a   1.000
_cell.length_b   1.000
_cell.length_c   1.000
_cell.angle_alpha   90.00
_cell.angle_beta   90.00
_cell.angle_gamma   90.00
#
_symmetry.space_group_name_H-M   'P 1'
#
loop_
_entity.id
_entity.type
_entity.pdbx_description
1 polymer ?
#
loop_
_entity_poly.entity_id
_entity_poly.type
_entity_poly.pdbx_seq_one_letter_code
_entity_poly.pdbx_strand_id
1 'polypeptide(L)'
;MFSSGQFLGHEEREPISPAIPEEGIHEVEFKNKRTNVVRLLPNGFQERKLRRLADTSAKLFNELNYERRQQFFQEKEVDFRGTRNKYYEKYKRTLKVNADQV
;
A
#
# COMPACT_ATOMS: atom_id res chain seq x y z
N MET A 1 25.10 4.04 -14.16
CA MET A 1 25.66 4.07 -12.79
C MET A 1 24.70 3.31 -11.89
N PHE A 2 25.12 2.12 -11.44
CA PHE A 2 24.42 1.35 -10.41
C PHE A 2 24.91 1.85 -9.04
N SER A 3 23.99 2.04 -8.08
CA SER A 3 24.35 2.19 -6.68
C SER A 3 23.99 0.90 -5.96
N SER A 4 25.04 0.14 -5.67
CA SER A 4 25.06 -1.12 -4.94
C SER A 4 24.98 -0.88 -3.44
N GLY A 5 23.81 -1.13 -2.85
CA GLY A 5 23.68 -1.32 -1.40
C GLY A 5 24.17 -2.72 -1.04
N GLN A 6 25.46 -2.84 -0.74
CA GLN A 6 26.08 -4.07 -0.23
C GLN A 6 25.68 -4.27 1.23
N PHE A 7 25.20 -5.47 1.57
CA PHE A 7 25.18 -5.97 2.95
C PHE A 7 26.21 -7.10 3.04
N LEU A 8 27.24 -6.86 3.85
CA LEU A 8 28.41 -7.70 4.08
C LEU A 8 28.15 -8.60 5.30
N GLY A 9 28.59 -9.85 5.23
CA GLY A 9 28.94 -10.64 6.43
C GLY A 9 28.22 -11.98 6.56
N HIS A 10 28.91 -13.05 6.13
CA HIS A 10 28.60 -14.45 6.40
C HIS A 10 28.69 -14.75 7.91
N GLU A 11 27.63 -15.30 8.49
CA GLU A 11 27.75 -16.29 9.58
C GLU A 11 27.36 -17.65 8.98
N GLU A 12 28.29 -18.61 9.05
CA GLU A 12 28.16 -19.96 8.53
C GLU A 12 27.11 -20.75 9.33
N ARG A 13 25.84 -20.61 8.96
CA ARG A 13 24.85 -21.67 9.21
C ARG A 13 24.71 -22.48 7.94
N GLU A 14 24.89 -23.80 8.05
CA GLU A 14 24.60 -24.71 6.95
C GLU A 14 23.20 -24.40 6.40
N PRO A 15 23.03 -24.32 5.07
CA PRO A 15 21.74 -24.04 4.46
C PRO A 15 20.78 -25.17 4.82
N ILE A 16 19.78 -24.86 5.62
CA ILE A 16 18.67 -25.76 5.91
C ILE A 16 18.02 -26.08 4.56
N SER A 17 17.93 -27.35 4.20
CA SER A 17 17.28 -27.76 2.95
C SER A 17 15.90 -27.10 2.82
N PRO A 18 15.58 -26.44 1.70
CA PRO A 18 14.30 -25.78 1.54
C PRO A 18 13.17 -26.78 1.72
N ALA A 19 12.20 -26.46 2.59
CA ALA A 19 11.06 -27.32 2.88
C ALA A 19 10.08 -27.49 1.69
N ILE A 20 10.33 -26.78 0.59
CA ILE A 20 9.50 -26.77 -0.61
C ILE A 20 10.39 -27.20 -1.77
N PRO A 21 10.03 -28.25 -2.54
CA PRO A 21 10.81 -28.67 -3.70
C PRO A 21 10.96 -27.52 -4.68
N GLU A 22 12.12 -27.48 -5.33
CA GLU A 22 12.66 -26.43 -6.19
C GLU A 22 11.81 -26.20 -7.46
N GLU A 23 10.56 -25.76 -7.30
CA GLU A 23 9.74 -25.25 -8.39
C GLU A 23 10.29 -23.87 -8.76
N GLY A 24 10.90 -23.82 -9.94
CA GLY A 24 11.64 -22.68 -10.45
C GLY A 24 10.89 -21.36 -10.31
N ILE A 25 11.61 -20.33 -9.85
CA ILE A 25 11.14 -18.96 -9.94
C ILE A 25 11.13 -18.60 -11.43
N HIS A 26 9.98 -18.72 -12.09
CA HIS A 26 9.82 -18.31 -13.47
C HIS A 26 9.56 -16.81 -13.52
N GLU A 27 10.36 -16.07 -14.30
CA GLU A 27 10.15 -14.65 -14.52
C GLU A 27 8.86 -14.44 -15.33
N VAL A 28 7.82 -13.92 -14.69
CA VAL A 28 6.54 -13.63 -15.35
C VAL A 28 6.68 -12.33 -16.13
N GLU A 29 7.02 -12.46 -17.41
CA GLU A 29 7.12 -11.33 -18.34
C GLU A 29 5.71 -10.83 -18.72
N PHE A 30 5.26 -9.73 -18.10
CA PHE A 30 4.01 -9.07 -18.47
C PHE A 30 4.16 -8.32 -19.81
N LYS A 31 4.02 -9.03 -20.94
CA LYS A 31 4.16 -8.49 -22.31
C LYS A 31 3.14 -7.39 -22.69
N ASN A 32 2.10 -7.17 -21.90
CA ASN A 32 1.02 -6.23 -22.21
C ASN A 32 0.83 -5.17 -21.10
N LYS A 33 1.85 -4.32 -20.90
CA LYS A 33 1.72 -3.12 -20.06
C LYS A 33 1.19 -1.96 -20.90
N ARG A 34 -0.07 -1.59 -20.71
CA ARG A 34 -0.64 -0.36 -21.27
C ARG A 34 -0.45 0.79 -20.30
N THR A 35 0.39 1.75 -20.64
CA THR A 35 0.52 3.00 -19.87
C THR A 35 -0.39 4.05 -20.50
N ASN A 36 -1.52 4.36 -19.86
CA ASN A 36 -2.39 5.45 -20.29
C ASN A 36 -1.98 6.74 -19.57
N VAL A 37 -1.66 7.79 -20.34
CA VAL A 37 -1.34 9.11 -19.79
C VAL A 37 -2.56 10.01 -19.97
N VAL A 38 -3.27 10.27 -18.87
CA VAL A 38 -4.42 11.18 -18.86
C VAL A 38 -3.98 12.55 -18.37
N ARG A 39 -4.22 13.59 -19.17
CA ARG A 39 -4.04 14.98 -18.75
C ARG A 39 -5.34 15.51 -18.15
N LEU A 40 -5.36 15.73 -16.84
CA LEU A 40 -6.47 16.40 -16.16
C LEU A 40 -6.27 17.91 -16.24
N LEU A 41 -7.30 18.64 -16.65
CA LEU A 41 -7.34 20.11 -16.66
C LEU A 41 -8.44 20.59 -15.72
N PRO A 42 -8.25 20.46 -14.39
CA PRO A 42 -9.27 20.85 -13.43
C PRO A 42 -9.44 22.37 -13.39
N ASN A 43 -10.68 22.84 -13.30
CA ASN A 43 -10.96 24.24 -12.99
C ASN A 43 -10.73 24.53 -11.49
N GLY A 44 -10.67 25.79 -11.08
CA GLY A 44 -10.37 26.16 -9.69
C GLY A 44 -11.35 25.59 -8.65
N PHE A 45 -12.61 25.33 -9.02
CA PHE A 45 -13.57 24.65 -8.16
C PHE A 45 -13.25 23.15 -8.01
N GLN A 46 -12.97 22.47 -9.13
CA GLN A 46 -12.57 21.07 -9.16
C GLN A 46 -11.27 20.85 -8.37
N GLU A 47 -10.28 21.75 -8.52
CA GLU A 47 -9.04 21.69 -7.76
C GLU A 47 -9.29 21.75 -6.25
N ARG A 48 -10.11 22.69 -5.77
CA ARG A 48 -10.47 22.79 -4.35
C ARG A 48 -11.17 21.53 -3.85
N LYS A 49 -12.04 20.93 -4.66
CA LYS A 49 -12.72 19.67 -4.32
C LYS A 49 -11.72 18.51 -4.23
N LEU A 50 -10.81 18.40 -5.20
CA LEU A 50 -9.75 17.39 -5.20
C LEU A 50 -8.81 17.55 -4.01
N ARG A 51 -8.41 18.79 -3.69
CA ARG A 51 -7.58 19.08 -2.52
C ARG A 51 -8.23 18.58 -1.23
N ARG A 52 -9.51 18.89 -1.00
CA ARG A 52 -10.26 18.42 0.17
C ARG A 52 -10.32 16.89 0.25
N LEU A 53 -10.49 16.21 -0.88
CA LEU A 53 -10.47 14.74 -0.93
C LEU A 53 -9.08 14.18 -0.62
N ALA A 54 -8.03 14.79 -1.17
CA ALA A 54 -6.64 14.41 -0.91
C ALA A 54 -6.29 14.60 0.58
N ASP A 55 -6.65 15.73 1.17
CA ASP A 55 -6.41 16.03 2.59
C ASP A 55 -7.15 15.03 3.49
N THR A 56 -8.40 14.71 3.15
CA THR A 56 -9.19 13.69 3.87
C THR A 56 -8.56 12.31 3.75
N SER A 57 -8.06 11.96 2.57
CA SER A 57 -7.40 10.66 2.31
C SER A 57 -6.10 10.56 3.10
N ALA A 58 -5.29 11.62 3.11
CA ALA A 58 -4.06 11.69 3.90
C ALA A 58 -4.35 11.53 5.39
N LYS A 59 -5.40 12.20 5.90
CA LYS A 59 -5.84 12.05 7.30
C LYS A 59 -6.24 10.61 7.62
N LEU A 60 -7.02 9.95 6.75
CA LEU A 60 -7.38 8.54 6.90
C LEU A 60 -6.13 7.66 7.01
N PHE A 61 -5.19 7.79 6.08
CA PHE A 61 -3.97 6.98 6.08
C PHE A 61 -3.11 7.22 7.32
N ASN A 62 -2.99 8.48 7.77
CA ASN A 62 -2.23 8.81 8.96
C ASN A 62 -2.83 8.20 10.22
N GLU A 63 -4.16 8.31 10.41
CA GLU A 63 -4.83 7.72 11.57
C GLU A 63 -4.73 6.19 11.56
N LEU A 64 -5.00 5.56 10.41
CA LEU A 64 -4.91 4.11 10.24
C LEU A 64 -3.49 3.59 10.50
N ASN A 65 -2.48 4.26 9.95
CA ASN A 65 -1.09 3.87 10.15
C ASN A 65 -0.65 4.09 11.60
N TYR A 66 -1.09 5.17 12.24
CA TYR A 66 -0.81 5.41 13.64
C TYR A 66 -1.36 4.28 14.51
N GLU A 67 -2.63 3.90 14.32
CA GLU A 67 -3.25 2.81 15.10
C GLU A 67 -2.53 1.47 14.88
N ARG A 68 -2.24 1.09 13.63
CA ARG A 68 -1.52 -0.16 13.32
C ARG A 68 -0.10 -0.16 13.85
N ARG A 69 0.58 0.98 13.80
CA ARG A 69 1.92 1.15 14.37
C ARG A 69 1.89 1.00 15.90
N GLN A 70 0.88 1.54 16.57
CA GLN A 70 0.69 1.35 18.01
C GLN A 70 0.44 -0.12 18.36
N GLN A 71 -0.38 -0.84 17.58
CA GLN A 71 -0.59 -2.29 17.78
C GLN A 71 0.73 -3.06 17.66
N PHE A 72 1.51 -2.78 16.61
CA PHE A 72 2.80 -3.42 16.37
C PHE A 72 3.79 -3.22 17.53
N PHE A 73 3.93 -1.99 18.03
CA PHE A 73 4.86 -1.70 19.13
C PHE A 73 4.36 -2.18 20.51
N GLN A 74 3.09 -2.54 20.62
CA GLN A 74 2.55 -3.19 21.82
C GLN A 74 2.70 -4.72 21.78
N GLU A 75 3.51 -5.26 20.85
CA GLU A 75 3.70 -6.70 20.62
C GLU A 75 2.39 -7.45 20.34
N LYS A 76 1.36 -6.73 19.86
CA LYS A 76 0.08 -7.30 19.46
C LYS A 76 0.10 -7.62 17.98
N GLU A 77 -0.60 -8.68 17.60
CA GLU A 77 -0.92 -8.92 16.19
C GLU A 77 -1.68 -7.71 15.63
N VAL A 78 -1.24 -7.22 14.47
CA VAL A 78 -1.87 -6.05 13.82
C VAL A 78 -3.20 -6.47 13.20
N ASP A 79 -4.31 -5.93 13.72
CA ASP A 79 -5.64 -6.24 13.20
C ASP A 79 -5.93 -5.44 11.93
N PHE A 80 -5.54 -5.98 10.77
CA PHE A 80 -5.77 -5.36 9.49
C PHE A 80 -7.26 -5.25 9.12
N ARG A 81 -8.08 -6.24 9.52
CA ARG A 81 -9.49 -6.33 9.12
C ARG A 81 -10.35 -5.36 9.94
N GLY A 82 -10.21 -5.36 11.25
CA GLY A 82 -10.96 -4.46 12.13
C GLY A 82 -10.56 -3.00 11.93
N THR A 83 -9.25 -2.69 11.81
CA THR A 83 -8.81 -1.32 11.50
C THR A 83 -9.34 -0.85 10.14
N ARG A 84 -9.33 -1.70 9.10
CA ARG A 84 -9.93 -1.36 7.80
C ARG A 84 -11.42 -1.03 7.92
N ASN A 85 -12.20 -1.90 8.58
CA ASN A 85 -13.65 -1.69 8.73
C ASN A 85 -13.96 -0.42 9.51
N LYS A 86 -13.27 -0.19 10.63
CA LYS A 86 -13.39 1.00 11.47
C LYS A 86 -13.16 2.29 10.66
N TYR A 87 -12.05 2.36 9.92
CA TYR A 87 -11.71 3.56 9.16
C TYR A 87 -12.55 3.71 7.89
N TYR A 88 -12.97 2.61 7.26
CA TYR A 88 -13.96 2.66 6.17
C TYR A 88 -15.26 3.30 6.65
N GLU A 89 -15.85 2.81 7.74
CA GLU A 89 -17.09 3.33 8.29
C GLU A 89 -16.98 4.82 8.70
N LYS A 90 -15.82 5.22 9.25
CA LYS A 90 -15.54 6.61 9.61
C LYS A 90 -15.50 7.55 8.40
N TYR A 91 -14.91 7.13 7.28
CA TYR A 91 -14.61 8.03 6.16
C TYR A 91 -15.50 7.83 4.91
N LYS A 92 -16.30 6.75 4.83
CA LYS A 92 -17.10 6.41 3.64
C LYS A 92 -18.02 7.53 3.14
N ARG A 93 -18.59 8.32 4.06
CA ARG A 93 -19.47 9.45 3.73
C ARG A 93 -18.73 10.64 3.12
N THR A 94 -17.49 10.87 3.56
CA THR A 94 -16.66 12.01 3.13
C THR A 94 -15.94 11.70 1.83
N LEU A 95 -15.35 10.50 1.74
CA LEU A 95 -14.62 10.07 0.55
C LEU A 95 -15.55 9.62 -0.58
N LYS A 96 -16.86 9.42 -0.29
CA LYS A 96 -17.90 9.05 -1.26
C LYS A 96 -17.35 8.12 -2.33
N VAL A 97 -16.89 6.95 -1.89
CA VAL A 97 -16.39 5.92 -2.78
C VAL A 97 -17.59 5.43 -3.58
N ASN A 98 -17.82 6.02 -4.76
CA ASN A 98 -18.80 5.53 -5.72
C ASN A 98 -18.28 4.19 -6.25
N ALA A 99 -18.48 3.11 -5.49
CA ALA A 99 -18.24 1.76 -5.99
C ALA A 99 -19.32 1.34 -7.01
N ASP A 100 -20.43 2.09 -7.11
CA ASP A 100 -21.61 1.76 -7.93
C ASP A 100 -21.55 2.33 -9.36
N GLN A 101 -20.40 2.80 -9.83
CA GLN A 101 -20.18 3.23 -11.21
C GLN A 101 -18.84 2.67 -11.72
N VAL A 102 -18.80 1.37 -12.01
CA VAL A 102 -17.84 0.74 -12.94
C VAL A 102 -18.59 -0.29 -13.76
#